data_AF-A0A7G1Q8U9-F1
#
_entry.id   AF-A0A7G1Q8U9-F1
#
_cell.length_a   1.000
_cell.length_b   1.000
_cell.length_c   1.000
_cell.angle_alpha   90.00
_cell.angle_beta   90.00
_cell.angle_gamma   90.00
#
_symmetry.space_group_name_H-M   'P 1'
#
loop_
_entity.id
_entity.type
_entity.pdbx_description
1 polymer ?
#
loop_
_entity_poly.entity_id
_entity_poly.type
_entity_poly.pdbx_seq_one_letter_code
_entity_poly.pdbx_strand_id
1 'polypeptide(L)'
;MEVINHNKEISNTSISSPPFEISYENLADIKDILSEQNILCAIRFGDYLTSIDDPRVITVNLPELQVSQLSTVEVWRTTQKFETGYDKERGIWYSRTDSILFGYLQIEEDNISSLNEITYRIYRSIIECQQNLNYPYLLRTWNYLPHIHNEEEGLERYRAFCLGRHRILETLPNFERFLVAATAMGTSTGKILVYFLATTSPGERVENPRQVSAFRYPFYYAPRSPSFSRATLKKWHSEIHFYISGTASIIGHETKHIGKPLTQLEETLNNLAALIKNANQSHQLRIKNLQELSLLKIYIRQGIEVGPIAQYLKETLRNTVPTIFLQGDICREELLVEIEAFYREQIKISELTY
;
A
#
# COMPACT_ATOMS: atom_id res chain seq x y z
N MET A 1 1.54 47.12 -48.41
CA MET A 1 1.86 46.96 -46.98
C MET A 1 0.83 45.99 -46.43
N GLU A 2 1.19 44.70 -46.44
CA GLU A 2 0.34 43.63 -45.92
C GLU A 2 0.48 43.55 -44.40
N VAL A 3 -0.65 43.54 -43.71
CA VAL A 3 -0.72 43.33 -42.27
C VAL A 3 -0.83 41.82 -42.04
N ILE A 4 0.26 41.19 -41.62
CA ILE A 4 0.29 39.78 -41.22
C ILE A 4 -0.20 39.69 -39.77
N ASN A 5 -1.41 39.16 -39.58
CA ASN A 5 -1.91 38.75 -38.28
C ASN A 5 -1.18 37.48 -37.81
N HIS A 6 -0.35 37.59 -36.78
CA HIS A 6 0.14 36.44 -36.02
C HIS A 6 -0.85 36.10 -34.90
N ASN A 7 -1.81 35.23 -35.20
CA ASN A 7 -2.49 34.46 -34.18
C ASN A 7 -1.51 33.40 -33.66
N LYS A 8 -0.83 33.71 -32.56
CA LYS A 8 -0.21 32.67 -31.71
C LYS A 8 -1.35 31.88 -31.09
N GLU A 9 -1.56 30.66 -31.57
CA GLU A 9 -2.28 29.63 -30.84
C GLU A 9 -1.64 29.50 -29.46
N ILE A 10 -2.37 29.94 -28.44
CA ILE A 10 -2.08 29.61 -27.06
C ILE A 10 -2.33 28.11 -26.97
N SER A 11 -1.25 27.32 -27.01
CA SER A 11 -1.29 25.91 -26.70
C SER A 11 -2.03 25.74 -25.38
N ASN A 12 -3.20 25.10 -25.41
CA ASN A 12 -3.91 24.64 -24.23
C ASN A 12 -2.91 23.85 -23.37
N THR A 13 -2.38 24.48 -22.33
CA THR A 13 -1.67 23.80 -21.26
C THR A 13 -2.70 22.88 -20.62
N SER A 14 -2.72 21.62 -21.04
CA SER A 14 -3.51 20.59 -20.40
C SER A 14 -3.12 20.60 -18.92
N ILE A 15 -4.07 20.96 -18.07
CA ILE A 15 -3.96 20.74 -16.64
C ILE A 15 -3.71 19.24 -16.50
N SER A 16 -2.50 18.85 -16.15
CA SER A 16 -2.16 17.43 -16.01
C SER A 16 -3.07 16.85 -14.94
N SER A 17 -3.98 15.97 -15.34
CA SER A 17 -4.85 15.27 -14.39
C SER A 17 -4.03 14.39 -13.44
N PRO A 18 -4.56 14.05 -12.25
CA PRO A 18 -3.88 13.13 -11.35
C PRO A 18 -3.58 11.78 -12.00
N PRO A 19 -2.53 11.08 -11.54
CA PRO A 19 -2.19 9.77 -12.07
C PRO A 19 -3.30 8.75 -11.80
N PHE A 20 -3.94 8.84 -10.64
CA PHE A 20 -5.09 8.04 -10.25
C PHE A 20 -5.74 8.58 -8.97
N GLU A 21 -6.95 8.11 -8.68
CA GLU A 21 -7.68 8.32 -7.43
C GLU A 21 -8.07 6.95 -6.84
N ILE A 22 -8.21 6.88 -5.52
CA ILE A 22 -8.65 5.68 -4.81
C ILE A 22 -9.92 6.03 -4.03
N SER A 23 -10.92 5.16 -4.08
CA SER A 23 -12.16 5.28 -3.31
C SER A 23 -12.60 3.93 -2.72
N TYR A 24 -13.39 3.99 -1.65
CA TYR A 24 -14.15 2.85 -1.14
C TYR A 24 -15.59 2.94 -1.62
N GLU A 25 -16.04 1.91 -2.31
CA GLU A 25 -17.36 1.82 -2.92
C GLU A 25 -18.06 0.52 -2.53
N ASN A 26 -19.35 0.41 -2.87
CA ASN A 26 -20.13 -0.77 -2.55
C ASN A 26 -19.79 -1.91 -3.53
N LEU A 27 -19.38 -3.05 -2.99
CA LEU A 27 -19.06 -4.24 -3.77
C LEU A 27 -20.24 -4.74 -4.62
N ALA A 28 -21.48 -4.47 -4.20
CA ALA A 28 -22.66 -4.83 -4.98
C ALA A 28 -22.65 -4.19 -6.39
N ASP A 29 -22.00 -3.04 -6.54
CA ASP A 29 -21.95 -2.25 -7.77
C ASP A 29 -20.73 -2.62 -8.64
N ILE A 30 -19.95 -3.65 -8.28
CA ILE A 30 -18.69 -4.00 -8.96
C ILE A 30 -18.83 -4.22 -10.47
N LYS A 31 -19.97 -4.74 -10.94
CA LYS A 31 -20.22 -4.93 -12.38
C LYS A 31 -20.34 -3.59 -13.11
N ASP A 32 -21.01 -2.63 -12.50
CA ASP A 32 -21.20 -1.29 -13.07
C ASP A 32 -19.87 -0.53 -13.02
N ILE A 33 -19.14 -0.62 -11.90
CA ILE A 33 -17.80 -0.06 -11.75
C ILE A 33 -16.86 -0.59 -12.85
N LEU A 34 -16.83 -1.91 -13.08
CA LEU A 34 -15.96 -2.51 -14.10
C LEU A 34 -16.35 -2.15 -15.54
N SER A 35 -17.57 -1.65 -15.77
CA SER A 35 -17.99 -1.14 -17.07
C SER A 35 -17.42 0.26 -17.37
N GLU A 36 -16.95 0.97 -16.34
CA GLU A 36 -16.29 2.27 -16.50
C GLU A 36 -14.97 2.12 -17.27
N GLN A 37 -14.67 3.10 -18.12
CA GLN A 37 -13.51 3.10 -19.02
C GLN A 37 -12.22 3.64 -18.37
N ASN A 38 -12.21 3.81 -17.05
CA ASN A 38 -11.15 4.47 -16.29
C ASN A 38 -10.64 3.63 -15.09
N ILE A 39 -11.05 2.35 -14.98
CA ILE A 39 -10.66 1.49 -13.85
C ILE A 39 -9.27 0.88 -14.07
N LEU A 40 -8.29 1.28 -13.25
CA LEU A 40 -6.97 0.63 -13.18
C LEU A 40 -7.06 -0.73 -12.48
N CYS A 41 -7.71 -0.76 -11.32
CA CYS A 41 -7.96 -1.99 -10.57
C CYS A 41 -9.11 -1.82 -9.59
N ALA A 42 -9.72 -2.93 -9.20
CA ALA A 42 -10.69 -3.02 -8.13
C ALA A 42 -10.27 -4.13 -7.16
N ILE A 43 -10.20 -3.82 -5.86
CA ILE A 43 -9.75 -4.75 -4.83
C ILE A 43 -10.92 -5.06 -3.92
N ARG A 44 -11.34 -6.32 -3.87
CA ARG A 44 -12.36 -6.81 -2.95
C ARG A 44 -11.71 -7.60 -1.80
N PHE A 45 -12.38 -7.60 -0.65
CA PHE A 45 -11.84 -8.16 0.59
C PHE A 45 -12.77 -9.25 1.12
N GLY A 46 -12.22 -10.45 1.31
CA GLY A 46 -12.93 -11.58 1.90
C GLY A 46 -12.61 -12.90 1.24
N ASP A 47 -13.31 -13.94 1.71
CA ASP A 47 -13.22 -15.28 1.15
C ASP A 47 -14.40 -15.52 0.22
N TYR A 48 -14.16 -15.40 -1.09
CA TYR A 48 -15.17 -15.60 -2.12
C TYR A 48 -14.93 -16.92 -2.83
N LEU A 49 -15.95 -17.79 -2.84
CA LEU A 49 -15.91 -19.05 -3.57
C LEU A 49 -15.82 -18.85 -5.09
N THR A 50 -16.33 -17.73 -5.60
CA THR A 50 -16.31 -17.40 -7.03
C THR A 50 -15.32 -16.30 -7.33
N SER A 51 -14.40 -16.57 -8.25
CA SER A 51 -13.57 -15.55 -8.87
C SER A 51 -14.41 -14.66 -9.79
N ILE A 52 -14.01 -13.40 -9.93
CA ILE A 52 -14.49 -12.54 -11.01
C ILE A 52 -13.43 -12.65 -12.11
N ASP A 53 -13.85 -13.05 -13.30
CA ASP A 53 -12.98 -13.20 -14.48
C ASP A 53 -12.74 -11.83 -15.14
N ASP A 54 -12.03 -10.96 -14.42
CA ASP A 54 -11.55 -9.67 -14.91
C ASP A 54 -10.15 -9.43 -14.36
N PRO A 55 -9.13 -9.22 -15.20
CA PRO A 55 -7.75 -9.07 -14.75
C PRO A 55 -7.53 -7.84 -13.88
N ARG A 56 -8.46 -6.87 -13.86
CA ARG A 56 -8.41 -5.69 -13.00
C ARG A 56 -8.88 -5.98 -11.57
N VAL A 57 -9.53 -7.12 -11.33
CA VAL A 57 -10.09 -7.47 -10.02
C VAL A 57 -9.12 -8.31 -9.22
N ILE A 58 -8.75 -7.81 -8.03
CA ILE A 58 -7.94 -8.54 -7.07
C ILE A 58 -8.83 -8.93 -5.87
N THR A 59 -8.67 -10.16 -5.41
CA THR A 59 -9.26 -10.62 -4.16
C THR A 59 -8.18 -10.71 -3.10
N VAL A 60 -8.33 -9.94 -2.02
CA VAL A 60 -7.51 -10.06 -0.82
C VAL A 60 -8.28 -10.94 0.17
N ASN A 61 -7.72 -12.10 0.55
CA ASN A 61 -8.35 -13.06 1.48
C ASN A 61 -8.30 -12.60 2.94
N LEU A 62 -8.69 -11.35 3.20
CA LEU A 62 -8.93 -10.79 4.52
C LEU A 62 -10.41 -10.46 4.65
N PRO A 63 -11.16 -11.11 5.55
CA PRO A 63 -12.56 -10.80 5.79
C PRO A 63 -12.76 -9.34 6.20
N GLU A 64 -13.71 -8.65 5.56
CA GLU A 64 -14.15 -7.34 6.03
C GLU A 64 -15.00 -7.49 7.31
N LEU A 65 -14.54 -6.83 8.37
CA LEU A 65 -15.25 -6.77 9.65
C LEU A 65 -16.39 -5.75 9.52
N GLN A 66 -17.60 -6.29 9.43
CA GLN A 66 -18.80 -5.51 9.14
C GLN A 66 -19.11 -4.53 10.28
N VAL A 67 -18.86 -3.25 10.02
CA VAL A 67 -19.37 -2.10 10.81
C VAL A 67 -20.58 -1.45 10.13
N SER A 68 -20.87 -1.85 8.89
CA SER A 68 -22.02 -1.45 8.08
C SER A 68 -22.67 -2.69 7.46
N GLN A 69 -23.79 -2.55 6.75
CA GLN A 69 -24.44 -3.65 6.02
C GLN A 69 -23.85 -3.86 4.61
N LEU A 70 -22.99 -2.96 4.14
CA LEU A 70 -22.43 -3.00 2.79
C LEU A 70 -21.00 -3.53 2.84
N SER A 71 -20.67 -4.41 1.90
CA SER A 71 -19.29 -4.83 1.67
C SER A 71 -18.57 -3.83 0.78
N THR A 72 -17.29 -3.61 1.05
CA THR A 72 -16.48 -2.59 0.40
C THR A 72 -15.67 -3.18 -0.76
N VAL A 73 -15.56 -2.42 -1.86
CA VAL A 73 -14.54 -2.58 -2.90
C VAL A 73 -13.67 -1.33 -2.93
N GLU A 74 -12.35 -1.50 -2.94
CA GLU A 74 -11.38 -0.42 -3.13
C GLU A 74 -11.14 -0.23 -4.63
N VAL A 75 -11.51 0.91 -5.18
CA VAL A 75 -11.49 1.17 -6.62
C VAL A 75 -10.42 2.20 -6.94
N TRP A 76 -9.59 1.89 -7.94
CA TRP A 76 -8.54 2.77 -8.43
C TRP A 76 -8.92 3.26 -9.82
N ARG A 77 -9.12 4.58 -9.95
CA ARG A 77 -9.50 5.22 -11.22
C ARG A 77 -8.39 6.08 -11.76
N THR A 78 -8.25 6.16 -13.08
CA THR A 78 -7.33 7.09 -13.74
C THR A 78 -8.02 7.87 -14.84
N THR A 79 -7.64 9.13 -15.01
CA THR A 79 -8.06 9.93 -16.16
C THR A 79 -7.07 9.84 -17.33
N GLN A 80 -5.92 9.17 -17.11
CA GLN A 80 -4.93 8.92 -18.14
C GLN A 80 -5.37 7.75 -19.02
N LYS A 81 -4.88 7.72 -20.26
CA LYS A 81 -4.97 6.50 -21.07
C LYS A 81 -4.20 5.40 -20.34
N PHE A 82 -4.83 4.24 -20.19
CA PHE A 82 -4.20 3.07 -19.59
C PHE A 82 -4.39 1.84 -20.48
N GLU A 83 -3.57 0.83 -20.23
CA GLU A 83 -3.69 -0.50 -20.80
C GLU A 83 -3.54 -1.56 -19.73
N THR A 84 -4.14 -2.73 -19.96
CA THR A 84 -3.97 -3.92 -19.12
C THR A 84 -3.15 -4.96 -19.87
N GLY A 85 -2.45 -5.83 -19.15
CA GLY A 85 -1.65 -6.88 -19.77
C GLY A 85 -1.21 -7.96 -18.79
N TYR A 86 -0.51 -8.96 -19.32
CA TYR A 86 0.05 -10.07 -18.56
C TYR A 86 1.46 -10.37 -19.04
N ASP A 87 2.45 -10.18 -18.16
CA ASP A 87 3.83 -10.61 -18.40
C ASP A 87 3.93 -12.10 -18.09
N LYS A 88 3.82 -12.93 -19.14
CA LYS A 88 3.80 -14.40 -19.03
C LYS A 88 5.06 -14.99 -18.43
N GLU A 89 6.22 -14.37 -18.66
CA GLU A 89 7.51 -14.88 -18.17
C GLU A 89 7.63 -14.68 -16.66
N ARG A 90 7.09 -13.58 -16.14
CA ARG A 90 7.17 -13.21 -14.71
C ARG A 90 5.91 -13.53 -13.92
N GLY A 91 4.82 -13.89 -14.60
CA GLY A 91 3.54 -14.24 -14.00
C GLY A 91 2.79 -13.05 -13.40
N ILE A 92 2.93 -11.86 -14.00
CA ILE A 92 2.39 -10.61 -13.45
C ILE A 92 1.28 -10.06 -14.35
N TRP A 93 0.10 -9.92 -13.77
CA TRP A 93 -0.97 -9.10 -14.35
C TRP A 93 -0.72 -7.65 -14.02
N TYR A 94 -1.03 -6.75 -14.95
CA TYR A 94 -0.81 -5.34 -14.74
C TYR A 94 -1.82 -4.44 -15.44
N SER A 95 -1.94 -3.23 -14.90
CA SER A 95 -2.54 -2.06 -15.52
C SER A 95 -1.49 -0.94 -15.52
N ARG A 96 -1.28 -0.24 -16.63
CA ARG A 96 -0.29 0.83 -16.70
C ARG A 96 -0.76 2.05 -17.48
N THR A 97 -0.28 3.21 -17.07
CA THR A 97 -0.34 4.48 -17.81
C THR A 97 1.08 4.93 -18.14
N ASP A 98 1.27 6.10 -18.76
CA ASP A 98 2.62 6.64 -18.99
C ASP A 98 3.42 6.90 -17.69
N SER A 99 2.75 6.99 -16.54
CA SER A 99 3.37 7.40 -15.27
C SER A 99 3.41 6.30 -14.21
N ILE A 100 2.47 5.35 -14.25
CA ILE A 100 2.33 4.29 -13.25
C ILE A 100 2.20 2.91 -13.86
N LEU A 101 2.71 1.92 -13.14
CA LEU A 101 2.48 0.51 -13.32
C LEU A 101 1.89 -0.04 -12.03
N PHE A 102 0.62 -0.46 -12.08
CA PHE A 102 0.01 -1.27 -11.03
C PHE A 102 0.12 -2.73 -11.46
N GLY A 103 0.76 -3.56 -10.64
CA GLY A 103 0.96 -4.97 -10.94
C GLY A 103 0.59 -5.86 -9.78
N TYR A 104 0.18 -7.09 -10.07
CA TYR A 104 -0.01 -8.11 -9.05
C TYR A 104 0.32 -9.50 -9.57
N LEU A 105 0.59 -10.38 -8.62
CA LEU A 105 0.74 -11.81 -8.84
C LEU A 105 0.17 -12.57 -7.64
N GLN A 106 -0.35 -13.76 -7.94
CA GLN A 106 -0.85 -14.70 -6.95
C GLN A 106 -0.14 -16.02 -7.11
N ILE A 107 0.43 -16.54 -6.03
CA ILE A 107 1.14 -17.82 -6.02
C ILE A 107 0.41 -18.77 -5.11
N GLU A 108 0.04 -19.91 -5.68
CA GLU A 108 -0.35 -21.09 -4.91
C GLU A 108 0.93 -21.75 -4.41
N GLU A 109 1.07 -21.90 -3.10
CA GLU A 109 2.25 -22.52 -2.52
C GLU A 109 2.34 -23.98 -2.97
N ASP A 110 3.53 -24.38 -3.42
CA ASP A 110 3.84 -25.79 -3.65
C ASP A 110 4.44 -26.40 -2.37
N ASN A 111 4.34 -27.72 -2.21
CA ASN A 111 4.83 -28.42 -1.01
C ASN A 111 6.38 -28.54 -0.96
N ILE A 112 7.11 -27.86 -1.85
CA ILE A 112 8.55 -28.07 -2.07
C ILE A 112 9.34 -26.80 -1.74
N SER A 113 8.83 -25.64 -2.12
CA SER A 113 9.52 -24.36 -2.02
C SER A 113 9.22 -23.70 -0.69
N SER A 114 10.26 -23.29 0.04
CA SER A 114 10.04 -22.53 1.26
C SER A 114 9.55 -21.12 0.98
N LEU A 115 8.84 -20.50 1.93
CA LEU A 115 8.33 -19.13 1.79
C LEU A 115 9.45 -18.11 1.50
N ASN A 116 10.65 -18.35 2.02
CA ASN A 116 11.85 -17.58 1.66
C ASN A 116 12.11 -17.63 0.15
N GLU A 117 12.12 -18.80 -0.47
CA GLU A 117 12.34 -18.92 -1.91
C GLU A 117 11.18 -18.39 -2.75
N ILE A 118 9.94 -18.68 -2.33
CA ILE A 118 8.76 -18.13 -3.02
C ILE A 118 8.83 -16.59 -3.01
N THR A 119 9.16 -15.99 -1.87
CA THR A 119 9.28 -14.52 -1.76
C THR A 119 10.42 -13.97 -2.61
N TYR A 120 11.58 -14.63 -2.63
CA TYR A 120 12.71 -14.25 -3.48
C TYR A 120 12.30 -14.24 -4.96
N ARG A 121 11.63 -15.29 -5.43
CA ARG A 121 11.11 -15.41 -6.81
C ARG A 121 10.07 -14.34 -7.13
N ILE A 122 9.13 -14.09 -6.23
CA ILE A 122 8.11 -13.03 -6.39
C ILE A 122 8.77 -11.67 -6.64
N TYR A 123 9.67 -11.26 -5.73
CA TYR A 123 10.28 -9.94 -5.83
C TYR A 123 11.25 -9.84 -7.00
N ARG A 124 11.92 -10.93 -7.38
CA ARG A 124 12.69 -11.00 -8.62
C ARG A 124 11.80 -10.78 -9.84
N SER A 125 10.66 -11.46 -9.94
CA SER A 125 9.69 -11.27 -11.03
C SER A 125 9.20 -9.81 -11.10
N ILE A 126 8.93 -9.18 -9.95
CA ILE A 126 8.52 -7.77 -9.89
C ILE A 126 9.62 -6.87 -10.47
N ILE A 127 10.86 -7.01 -10.01
CA ILE A 127 12.00 -6.19 -10.47
C ILE A 127 12.24 -6.37 -11.97
N GLU A 128 12.22 -7.62 -12.46
CA GLU A 128 12.40 -7.90 -13.89
C GLU A 128 11.24 -7.33 -14.73
N CYS A 129 10.00 -7.36 -14.21
CA CYS A 129 8.82 -6.78 -14.87
C CYS A 129 8.94 -5.26 -14.96
N GLN A 130 9.36 -4.60 -13.87
CA GLN A 130 9.61 -3.17 -13.83
C GLN A 130 10.65 -2.74 -14.87
N GLN A 131 11.73 -3.50 -15.02
CA GLN A 131 12.76 -3.24 -16.02
C GLN A 131 12.22 -3.42 -17.44
N ASN A 132 11.53 -4.53 -17.69
CA ASN A 132 10.94 -4.85 -19.00
C ASN A 132 9.93 -3.78 -19.46
N LEU A 133 9.10 -3.29 -18.53
CA LEU A 133 8.06 -2.31 -18.82
C LEU A 133 8.50 -0.84 -18.68
N ASN A 134 9.75 -0.58 -18.26
CA ASN A 134 10.32 0.76 -18.00
C ASN A 134 9.68 1.56 -16.84
N TYR A 135 9.35 0.90 -15.73
CA TYR A 135 8.92 1.51 -14.47
C TYR A 135 9.88 1.14 -13.32
N PRO A 136 11.14 1.59 -13.36
CA PRO A 136 12.22 1.02 -12.54
C PRO A 136 12.10 1.34 -11.04
N TYR A 137 11.18 2.20 -10.62
CA TYR A 137 11.05 2.61 -9.23
C TYR A 137 9.76 2.07 -8.62
N LEU A 138 9.89 1.14 -7.67
CA LEU A 138 8.77 0.80 -6.80
C LEU A 138 8.30 2.06 -6.06
N LEU A 139 7.02 2.10 -5.75
CA LEU A 139 6.39 3.17 -4.98
C LEU A 139 5.65 2.67 -3.74
N ARG A 140 5.04 1.48 -3.82
CA ARG A 140 4.26 0.89 -2.73
C ARG A 140 4.10 -0.61 -2.97
N THR A 141 4.14 -1.42 -1.92
CA THR A 141 3.91 -2.87 -2.01
C THR A 141 2.98 -3.37 -0.92
N TRP A 142 2.10 -4.31 -1.24
CA TRP A 142 1.26 -5.01 -0.29
C TRP A 142 1.49 -6.50 -0.41
N ASN A 143 1.64 -7.16 0.73
CA ASN A 143 2.01 -8.57 0.83
C ASN A 143 1.00 -9.28 1.72
N TYR A 144 0.29 -10.26 1.18
CA TYR A 144 -0.67 -11.07 1.91
C TYR A 144 -0.19 -12.50 1.91
N LEU A 145 0.10 -13.03 3.10
CA LEU A 145 0.82 -14.28 3.31
C LEU A 145 -0.07 -15.23 4.12
N PRO A 146 -0.45 -16.40 3.59
CA PRO A 146 -1.17 -17.39 4.38
C PRO A 146 -0.36 -17.80 5.62
N HIS A 147 -1.02 -17.87 6.78
CA HIS A 147 -0.45 -18.38 8.02
C HIS A 147 0.86 -17.69 8.44
N ILE A 148 0.89 -16.37 8.46
CA ILE A 148 2.10 -15.54 8.65
C ILE A 148 2.95 -15.88 9.90
N HIS A 149 2.34 -16.46 10.93
CA HIS A 149 2.99 -16.84 12.19
C HIS A 149 3.41 -18.31 12.28
N ASN A 150 3.00 -19.17 11.34
CA ASN A 150 3.40 -20.57 11.40
C ASN A 150 4.92 -20.68 11.25
N GLU A 151 5.48 -21.72 11.86
CA GLU A 151 6.88 -22.08 11.69
C GLU A 151 7.09 -22.91 10.43
N GLU A 152 8.17 -22.62 9.71
CA GLU A 152 8.61 -23.33 8.52
C GLU A 152 10.13 -23.44 8.56
N GLU A 153 10.67 -24.65 8.48
CA GLU A 153 12.13 -24.92 8.56
C GLU A 153 12.80 -24.30 9.81
N GLY A 154 12.09 -24.25 10.95
CA GLY A 154 12.60 -23.67 12.20
C GLY A 154 12.56 -22.14 12.24
N LEU A 155 11.83 -21.49 11.31
CA LEU A 155 11.69 -20.05 11.22
C LEU A 155 10.22 -19.65 11.05
N GLU A 156 9.76 -18.67 11.82
CA GLU A 156 8.44 -18.04 11.61
C GLU A 156 8.31 -17.51 10.17
N ARG A 157 7.18 -17.79 9.51
CA ARG A 157 6.93 -17.44 8.11
C ARG A 157 7.11 -15.95 7.79
N TYR A 158 6.69 -15.03 8.66
CA TYR A 158 6.99 -13.61 8.48
C TYR A 158 8.49 -13.32 8.34
N ARG A 159 9.33 -14.03 9.12
CA ARG A 159 10.78 -13.87 9.09
C ARG A 159 11.37 -14.51 7.84
N ALA A 160 10.84 -15.66 7.40
CA ALA A 160 11.20 -16.28 6.12
C ALA A 160 10.88 -15.35 4.93
N PHE A 161 9.71 -14.71 4.94
CA PHE A 161 9.35 -13.67 3.97
C PHE A 161 10.34 -12.50 4.01
N CYS A 162 10.69 -11.99 5.20
CA CYS A 162 11.66 -10.90 5.33
C CYS A 162 13.03 -11.28 4.75
N LEU A 163 13.48 -12.52 5.00
CA LEU A 163 14.73 -13.06 4.46
C LEU A 163 14.70 -13.12 2.92
N GLY A 164 13.66 -13.73 2.34
CA GLY A 164 13.51 -13.86 0.89
C GLY A 164 13.46 -12.52 0.17
N ARG A 165 12.69 -11.58 0.72
CA ARG A 165 12.61 -10.21 0.18
C ARG A 165 13.95 -9.48 0.28
N HIS A 166 14.66 -9.62 1.40
CA HIS A 166 15.97 -8.97 1.57
C HIS A 166 16.99 -9.49 0.56
N ARG A 167 17.05 -10.81 0.32
CA ARG A 167 18.01 -11.47 -0.59
C ARG A 167 18.04 -10.88 -2.00
N ILE A 168 16.89 -10.46 -2.52
CA ILE A 168 16.81 -9.86 -3.85
C ILE A 168 16.97 -8.34 -3.80
N LEU A 169 16.36 -7.66 -2.81
CA LEU A 169 16.48 -6.21 -2.71
C LEU A 169 17.93 -5.78 -2.45
N GLU A 170 18.69 -6.52 -1.65
CA GLU A 170 20.09 -6.19 -1.32
C GLU A 170 21.03 -6.24 -2.54
N THR A 171 20.59 -6.88 -3.64
CA THR A 171 21.33 -6.88 -4.90
C THR A 171 21.21 -5.56 -5.67
N LEU A 172 20.23 -4.72 -5.32
CA LEU A 172 19.98 -3.45 -6.00
C LEU A 172 20.91 -2.34 -5.46
N PRO A 173 21.45 -1.48 -6.35
CA PRO A 173 22.27 -0.36 -5.92
C PRO A 173 21.54 0.58 -4.96
N ASN A 174 22.14 0.86 -3.80
CA ASN A 174 21.56 1.73 -2.76
C ASN A 174 20.15 1.32 -2.31
N PHE A 175 19.82 0.02 -2.31
CA PHE A 175 18.44 -0.45 -2.09
C PHE A 175 17.78 0.13 -0.84
N GLU A 176 18.51 0.27 0.28
CA GLU A 176 17.97 0.87 1.50
C GLU A 176 17.36 2.25 1.26
N ARG A 177 18.00 3.07 0.41
CA ARG A 177 17.53 4.43 0.06
C ARG A 177 16.21 4.40 -0.71
N PHE A 178 15.97 3.35 -1.47
CA PHE A 178 14.81 3.17 -2.34
C PHE A 178 13.75 2.23 -1.77
N LEU A 179 13.89 1.81 -0.50
CA LEU A 179 12.82 1.09 0.19
C LEU A 179 11.57 1.95 0.25
N VAL A 180 10.45 1.33 -0.12
CA VAL A 180 9.15 1.96 -0.21
C VAL A 180 8.26 1.58 0.95
N ALA A 181 7.15 2.30 1.06
CA ALA A 181 6.11 1.96 1.98
C ALA A 181 5.62 0.53 1.66
N ALA A 182 5.42 -0.28 2.69
CA ALA A 182 4.84 -1.61 2.53
C ALA A 182 3.80 -1.94 3.60
N THR A 183 2.96 -2.92 3.29
CA THR A 183 2.14 -3.64 4.27
C THR A 183 2.39 -5.14 4.10
N ALA A 184 2.43 -5.87 5.20
CA ALA A 184 2.54 -7.32 5.23
C ALA A 184 1.53 -7.88 6.25
N MET A 185 0.52 -8.59 5.76
CA MET A 185 -0.57 -9.13 6.56
C MET A 185 -0.70 -10.62 6.36
N GLY A 186 -1.02 -11.33 7.43
CA GLY A 186 -1.37 -12.73 7.39
C GLY A 186 -2.81 -12.94 6.98
N THR A 187 -3.04 -13.85 6.05
CA THR A 187 -4.37 -14.39 5.72
C THR A 187 -4.55 -15.74 6.40
N SER A 188 -5.79 -16.11 6.72
CA SER A 188 -6.10 -17.43 7.27
C SER A 188 -5.96 -18.54 6.25
N THR A 189 -6.19 -18.23 4.97
CA THR A 189 -6.21 -19.16 3.84
C THR A 189 -5.82 -18.43 2.56
N GLY A 190 -5.81 -19.15 1.44
CA GLY A 190 -5.67 -18.58 0.11
C GLY A 190 -4.24 -18.65 -0.43
N LYS A 191 -4.01 -17.85 -1.47
CA LYS A 191 -2.73 -17.76 -2.18
C LYS A 191 -1.89 -16.65 -1.56
N ILE A 192 -0.57 -16.75 -1.72
CA ILE A 192 0.30 -15.59 -1.51
C ILE A 192 -0.09 -14.56 -2.57
N LEU A 193 -0.46 -13.37 -2.14
CA LEU A 193 -0.78 -12.25 -3.03
C LEU A 193 0.21 -11.12 -2.77
N VAL A 194 0.86 -10.67 -3.83
CA VAL A 194 1.62 -9.42 -3.82
C VAL A 194 1.07 -8.52 -4.92
N TYR A 195 0.70 -7.30 -4.56
CA TYR A 195 0.44 -6.24 -5.51
C TYR A 195 1.31 -5.02 -5.20
N PHE A 196 1.62 -4.25 -6.22
CA PHE A 196 2.58 -3.16 -6.13
C PHE A 196 2.23 -2.01 -7.07
N LEU A 197 2.76 -0.84 -6.73
CA LEU A 197 2.87 0.31 -7.62
C LEU A 197 4.34 0.52 -7.98
N ALA A 198 4.58 0.78 -9.26
CA ALA A 198 5.86 1.21 -9.79
C ALA A 198 5.69 2.44 -10.70
N THR A 199 6.78 3.17 -10.90
CA THR A 199 6.79 4.48 -11.55
C THR A 199 8.07 4.71 -12.34
N THR A 200 8.05 5.73 -13.20
CA THR A 200 9.19 6.15 -14.03
C THR A 200 10.22 7.02 -13.29
N SER A 201 9.89 7.53 -12.10
CA SER A 201 10.79 8.31 -11.25
C SER A 201 10.59 7.93 -9.77
N PRO A 202 11.60 8.02 -8.90
CA PRO A 202 11.48 7.54 -7.53
C PRO A 202 10.47 8.35 -6.71
N GLY A 203 9.95 7.73 -5.66
CA GLY A 203 9.35 8.42 -4.53
C GLY A 203 10.40 8.85 -3.49
N GLU A 204 9.99 9.71 -2.57
CA GLU A 204 10.78 10.14 -1.42
C GLU A 204 10.41 9.32 -0.18
N ARG A 205 11.40 8.73 0.47
CA ARG A 205 11.21 7.94 1.69
C ARG A 205 10.97 8.85 2.90
N VAL A 206 9.95 8.54 3.70
CA VAL A 206 9.70 9.20 4.99
C VAL A 206 9.74 8.18 6.12
N GLU A 207 10.51 8.48 7.16
CA GLU A 207 10.63 7.66 8.38
C GLU A 207 9.93 8.32 9.57
N ASN A 208 9.66 7.54 10.61
CA ASN A 208 8.98 8.01 11.82
C ASN A 208 10.00 8.25 12.94
N PRO A 209 10.14 9.48 13.48
CA PRO A 209 11.10 9.76 14.55
C PRO A 209 10.88 8.95 15.85
N ARG A 210 9.68 8.41 16.07
CA ARG A 210 9.37 7.56 17.22
C ARG A 210 9.81 6.11 17.03
N GLN A 211 10.19 5.71 15.82
CA GLN A 211 10.43 4.31 15.46
C GLN A 211 11.82 4.17 14.82
N VAL A 212 12.55 3.13 15.20
CA VAL A 212 13.73 2.70 14.46
C VAL A 212 13.26 2.29 13.07
N SER A 213 14.03 2.66 12.04
CA SER A 213 13.76 2.21 10.68
C SER A 213 13.69 0.69 10.62
N ALA A 214 12.68 0.14 9.94
CA ALA A 214 12.40 -1.29 10.00
C ALA A 214 13.59 -2.15 9.50
N PHE A 215 14.30 -1.67 8.48
CA PHE A 215 15.51 -2.31 7.92
C PHE A 215 16.75 -2.22 8.83
N ARG A 216 16.62 -1.59 10.01
CA ARG A 216 17.66 -1.48 11.04
C ARG A 216 17.24 -2.08 12.39
N TYR A 217 16.19 -2.90 12.39
CA TYR A 217 15.79 -3.60 13.60
C TYR A 217 16.89 -4.56 14.11
N PRO A 218 16.95 -4.79 15.44
CA PRO A 218 17.85 -5.78 16.02
C PRO A 218 17.68 -7.19 15.44
N PHE A 219 18.78 -7.94 15.35
CA PHE A 219 18.82 -9.28 14.76
C PHE A 219 17.97 -10.33 15.48
N TYR A 220 17.62 -10.11 16.75
CA TYR A 220 16.82 -11.09 17.50
C TYR A 220 15.35 -11.14 17.03
N TYR A 221 14.87 -10.16 16.25
CA TYR A 221 13.54 -10.24 15.61
C TYR A 221 13.53 -11.18 14.41
N ALA A 222 14.59 -11.21 13.61
CA ALA A 222 14.71 -12.04 12.43
C ALA A 222 16.18 -12.05 11.94
N PRO A 223 16.61 -13.12 11.24
CA PRO A 223 17.93 -13.16 10.61
C PRO A 223 18.19 -11.96 9.68
N ARG A 224 17.14 -11.43 9.05
CA ARG A 224 17.17 -10.19 8.28
C ARG A 224 15.99 -9.31 8.65
N SER A 225 16.27 -8.01 8.79
CA SER A 225 15.27 -7.00 9.13
C SER A 225 14.26 -6.78 7.99
N PRO A 226 13.01 -6.39 8.31
CA PRO A 226 12.03 -6.03 7.30
C PRO A 226 12.52 -4.89 6.39
N SER A 227 12.38 -5.07 5.08
CA SER A 227 12.87 -4.11 4.06
C SER A 227 11.73 -3.21 3.56
N PHE A 228 11.37 -2.18 4.32
CA PHE A 228 10.36 -1.17 3.94
C PHE A 228 10.57 0.17 4.67
N SER A 229 9.94 1.23 4.18
CA SER A 229 9.91 2.55 4.83
C SER A 229 8.60 2.84 5.55
N ARG A 230 8.58 3.80 6.48
CA ARG A 230 7.33 4.16 7.19
C ARG A 230 6.30 4.82 6.28
N ALA A 231 6.76 5.56 5.29
CA ALA A 231 5.94 6.04 4.19
C ALA A 231 6.77 6.33 2.94
N THR A 232 6.06 6.51 1.83
CA THR A 232 6.61 6.98 0.56
C THR A 232 5.79 8.16 0.08
N LEU A 233 6.46 9.25 -0.23
CA LEU A 233 5.86 10.45 -0.81
C LEU A 233 6.17 10.49 -2.30
N LYS A 234 5.18 10.81 -3.12
CA LYS A 234 5.36 11.01 -4.55
C LYS A 234 4.75 12.32 -4.98
N LYS A 235 5.58 13.19 -5.53
CA LYS A 235 5.13 14.41 -6.21
C LYS A 235 4.86 14.07 -7.67
N TRP A 236 3.63 14.29 -8.07
CA TRP A 236 3.18 14.27 -9.45
C TRP A 236 3.14 15.71 -9.97
N HIS A 237 2.72 15.90 -11.22
CA HIS A 237 2.65 17.25 -11.79
C HIS A 237 1.62 18.14 -11.07
N SER A 238 0.47 17.57 -10.72
CA SER A 238 -0.68 18.30 -10.14
C SER A 238 -1.01 17.89 -8.72
N GLU A 239 -0.45 16.80 -8.21
CA GLU A 239 -0.78 16.26 -6.89
C GLU A 239 0.44 15.74 -6.15
N ILE A 240 0.34 15.67 -4.83
CA ILE A 240 1.24 14.90 -3.97
C ILE A 240 0.46 13.71 -3.43
N HIS A 241 1.03 12.52 -3.56
CA HIS A 241 0.52 11.30 -2.93
C HIS A 241 1.46 10.91 -1.78
N PHE A 242 0.89 10.55 -0.64
CA PHE A 242 1.61 10.07 0.53
C PHE A 242 1.04 8.71 0.96
N TYR A 243 1.81 7.66 0.72
CA TYR A 243 1.47 6.28 1.02
C TYR A 243 2.09 5.90 2.36
N ILE A 244 1.25 5.62 3.35
CA ILE A 244 1.69 5.29 4.71
C ILE A 244 1.65 3.77 4.90
N SER A 245 2.74 3.21 5.41
CA SER A 245 2.85 1.78 5.72
C SER A 245 1.95 1.36 6.86
N GLY A 246 1.75 0.03 6.93
CA GLY A 246 1.20 -0.60 8.12
C GLY A 246 1.89 -0.06 9.38
N THR A 247 1.12 0.70 10.16
CA THR A 247 1.58 1.37 11.37
C THR A 247 0.89 0.73 12.56
N ALA A 248 1.69 0.24 13.51
CA ALA A 248 1.20 -0.43 14.70
C ALA A 248 1.81 0.19 15.97
N SER A 249 1.44 -0.37 17.14
CA SER A 249 1.89 0.07 18.46
C SER A 249 3.35 -0.31 18.73
N ILE A 250 4.27 0.44 18.10
CA ILE A 250 5.72 0.25 18.22
C ILE A 250 6.40 1.57 18.55
N ILE A 251 7.25 1.59 19.59
CA ILE A 251 8.17 2.69 19.90
C ILE A 251 9.60 2.16 19.81
N GLY A 252 10.48 2.88 19.12
CA GLY A 252 11.77 2.34 18.71
C GLY A 252 11.55 1.13 17.80
N HIS A 253 11.87 -0.07 18.29
CA HIS A 253 11.57 -1.33 17.62
C HIS A 253 10.65 -2.25 18.45
N GLU A 254 10.27 -1.83 19.67
CA GLU A 254 9.55 -2.66 20.63
C GLU A 254 8.04 -2.52 20.52
N THR A 255 7.33 -3.63 20.60
CA THR A 255 5.86 -3.63 20.72
C THR A 255 5.45 -3.03 22.07
N LYS A 256 4.45 -2.14 22.08
CA LYS A 256 3.91 -1.51 23.29
C LYS A 256 2.45 -1.88 23.49
N HIS A 257 2.03 -1.85 24.76
CA HIS A 257 0.64 -2.12 25.19
C HIS A 257 0.13 -3.52 24.79
N ILE A 258 0.96 -4.55 25.02
CA ILE A 258 0.62 -5.96 24.76
C ILE A 258 -0.71 -6.32 25.45
N GLY A 259 -1.60 -6.98 24.71
CA GLY A 259 -2.91 -7.41 25.21
C GLY A 259 -3.96 -6.30 25.38
N LYS A 260 -3.69 -5.07 24.93
CA LYS A 260 -4.59 -3.91 25.10
C LYS A 260 -4.94 -3.27 23.75
N PRO A 261 -5.94 -3.76 22.99
CA PRO A 261 -6.24 -3.29 21.64
C PRO A 261 -6.45 -1.77 21.52
N LEU A 262 -7.26 -1.18 22.41
CA LEU A 262 -7.54 0.27 22.37
C LEU A 262 -6.30 1.11 22.69
N THR A 263 -5.48 0.68 23.65
CA THR A 263 -4.23 1.39 23.96
C THR A 263 -3.18 1.22 22.84
N GLN A 264 -3.19 0.07 22.14
CA GLN A 264 -2.38 -0.07 20.93
C GLN A 264 -2.86 0.83 19.81
N LEU A 265 -4.17 0.98 19.62
CA LEU A 265 -4.76 1.90 18.66
C LEU A 265 -4.34 3.34 18.95
N GLU A 266 -4.41 3.78 20.22
CA GLU A 266 -3.92 5.10 20.66
C GLU A 266 -2.45 5.33 20.28
N GLU A 267 -1.59 4.37 20.58
CA GLU A 267 -0.16 4.47 20.26
C GLU A 267 0.09 4.44 18.75
N THR A 268 -0.69 3.67 18.00
CA THR A 268 -0.67 3.68 16.53
C THR A 268 -1.03 5.05 15.97
N LEU A 269 -2.07 5.72 16.49
CA LEU A 269 -2.44 7.08 16.08
C LEU A 269 -1.38 8.11 16.46
N ASN A 270 -0.73 7.96 17.63
CA ASN A 270 0.41 8.80 18.01
C ASN A 270 1.59 8.63 17.05
N ASN A 271 1.85 7.40 16.59
CA ASN A 271 2.88 7.13 15.60
C ASN A 271 2.54 7.75 14.24
N LEU A 272 1.29 7.65 13.78
CA LEU A 272 0.84 8.30 12.55
C LEU A 272 0.98 9.83 12.62
N ALA A 273 0.56 10.43 13.74
CA ALA A 273 0.69 11.88 13.94
C ALA A 273 2.16 12.34 13.92
N ALA A 274 3.07 11.58 14.54
CA ALA A 274 4.50 11.89 14.51
C ALA A 274 5.12 11.74 13.11
N LEU A 275 4.72 10.70 12.36
CA LEU A 275 5.15 10.50 10.98
C LEU A 275 4.69 11.66 10.08
N ILE A 276 3.42 12.06 10.19
CA ILE A 276 2.87 13.20 9.43
C ILE A 276 3.59 14.50 9.81
N LYS A 277 3.83 14.74 11.09
CA LYS A 277 4.58 15.92 11.53
C LYS A 277 5.97 15.96 10.91
N ASN A 278 6.68 14.83 10.90
CA ASN A 278 7.99 14.73 10.26
C ASN A 278 7.92 14.96 8.74
N ALA A 279 6.89 14.42 8.08
CA ALA A 279 6.65 14.59 6.66
C ALA A 279 6.37 16.06 6.30
N ASN A 280 5.52 16.74 7.06
CA ASN A 280 5.25 18.18 6.91
C ASN A 280 6.53 19.01 7.05
N GLN A 281 7.38 18.71 8.03
CA GLN A 281 8.63 19.42 8.25
C GLN A 281 9.65 19.19 7.13
N SER A 282 9.76 17.95 6.65
CA SER A 282 10.81 17.56 5.69
C SER A 282 10.42 17.78 4.23
N HIS A 283 9.12 17.75 3.91
CA HIS A 283 8.61 17.79 2.53
C HIS A 283 7.53 18.85 2.28
N GLN A 284 7.26 19.72 3.26
CA GLN A 284 6.31 20.84 3.15
C GLN A 284 4.87 20.40 2.84
N LEU A 285 4.51 19.18 3.24
CA LEU A 285 3.12 18.72 3.26
C LEU A 285 2.27 19.60 4.19
N ARG A 286 0.97 19.69 3.90
CA ARG A 286 0.04 20.57 4.64
C ARG A 286 -1.01 19.81 5.45
N ILE A 287 -0.72 18.56 5.82
CA ILE A 287 -1.63 17.72 6.59
C ILE A 287 -1.70 18.27 8.03
N LYS A 288 -2.82 18.87 8.41
CA LYS A 288 -2.96 19.50 9.73
C LYS A 288 -3.20 18.48 10.85
N ASN A 289 -3.92 17.41 10.54
CA ASN A 289 -4.29 16.37 11.50
C ASN A 289 -4.73 15.09 10.76
N LEU A 290 -4.99 14.01 11.50
CA LEU A 290 -5.35 12.70 10.95
C LEU A 290 -6.70 12.69 10.21
N GLN A 291 -7.57 13.68 10.42
CA GLN A 291 -8.89 13.80 9.75
C GLN A 291 -8.76 14.24 8.29
N GLU A 292 -7.58 14.74 7.90
CA GLU A 292 -7.30 15.13 6.51
C GLU A 292 -6.71 13.97 5.68
N LEU A 293 -6.46 12.81 6.28
CA LEU A 293 -6.09 11.60 5.53
C LEU A 293 -7.23 11.24 4.56
N SER A 294 -6.88 10.67 3.41
CA SER A 294 -7.83 10.41 2.33
C SER A 294 -8.53 9.06 2.50
N LEU A 295 -7.82 8.03 2.97
CA LEU A 295 -8.35 6.68 3.19
C LEU A 295 -7.60 5.98 4.32
N LEU A 296 -8.29 5.10 5.04
CA LEU A 296 -7.71 4.20 6.03
C LEU A 296 -8.12 2.75 5.81
N LYS A 297 -7.14 1.85 5.97
CA LYS A 297 -7.36 0.40 6.07
C LYS A 297 -6.88 -0.05 7.45
N ILE A 298 -7.84 -0.52 8.26
CA ILE A 298 -7.60 -0.93 9.65
C ILE A 298 -7.57 -2.45 9.68
N TYR A 299 -6.43 -3.01 10.04
CA TYR A 299 -6.28 -4.45 10.25
C TYR A 299 -6.45 -4.76 11.73
N ILE A 300 -7.31 -5.73 12.03
CA ILE A 300 -7.64 -6.15 13.39
C ILE A 300 -7.34 -7.64 13.49
N ARG A 301 -6.58 -8.03 14.53
CA ARG A 301 -6.27 -9.44 14.79
C ARG A 301 -7.54 -10.22 15.10
N GLN A 302 -7.57 -11.49 14.69
CA GLN A 302 -8.66 -12.40 15.04
C GLN A 302 -8.92 -12.43 16.55
N GLY A 303 -10.20 -12.43 16.93
CA GLY A 303 -10.63 -12.45 18.33
C GLY A 303 -10.74 -11.07 18.99
N ILE A 304 -10.34 -9.99 18.30
CA ILE A 304 -10.54 -8.63 18.77
C ILE A 304 -11.84 -8.06 18.20
N GLU A 305 -12.69 -7.50 19.06
CA GLU A 305 -13.95 -6.90 18.66
C GLU A 305 -13.72 -5.58 17.91
N VAL A 306 -14.32 -5.46 16.72
CA VAL A 306 -14.23 -4.26 15.88
C VAL A 306 -14.99 -3.07 16.47
N GLY A 307 -16.10 -3.31 17.19
CA GLY A 307 -17.00 -2.26 17.68
C GLY A 307 -16.31 -1.14 18.47
N PRO A 308 -15.60 -1.46 19.56
CA PRO A 308 -14.88 -0.46 20.35
C PRO A 308 -13.80 0.31 19.55
N ILE A 309 -13.07 -0.38 18.65
CA ILE A 309 -12.04 0.24 17.80
C ILE A 309 -12.68 1.21 16.81
N ALA A 310 -13.75 0.78 16.15
CA ALA A 310 -14.49 1.60 15.19
C ALA A 310 -15.10 2.84 15.86
N GLN A 311 -15.66 2.69 17.06
CA GLN A 311 -16.18 3.82 17.84
C GLN A 311 -15.07 4.81 18.19
N TYR A 312 -13.94 4.33 18.70
CA TYR A 312 -12.81 5.19 19.07
C TYR A 312 -12.27 5.97 17.86
N LEU A 313 -12.11 5.31 16.71
CA LEU A 313 -11.69 5.96 15.46
C LEU A 313 -12.72 6.97 14.97
N LYS A 314 -14.01 6.65 15.06
CA LYS A 314 -15.09 7.56 14.68
C LYS A 314 -15.04 8.85 15.51
N GLU A 315 -14.82 8.75 16.81
CA GLU A 315 -14.71 9.90 17.72
C GLU A 315 -13.44 10.71 17.45
N THR A 316 -12.30 10.04 17.26
CA THR A 316 -10.99 10.68 17.04
C THR A 316 -10.88 11.36 15.67
N LEU A 317 -11.39 10.69 14.63
CA LEU A 317 -11.34 11.14 13.24
C LEU A 317 -12.61 11.87 12.80
N ARG A 318 -13.59 12.03 13.70
CA ARG A 318 -14.88 12.70 13.45
C ARG A 318 -15.63 12.14 12.24
N ASN A 319 -15.44 10.86 11.95
CA ASN A 319 -16.02 10.15 10.80
C ASN A 319 -15.78 10.83 9.43
N THR A 320 -14.65 11.53 9.28
CA THR A 320 -14.33 12.29 8.06
C THR A 320 -13.53 11.50 7.04
N VAL A 321 -12.85 10.44 7.48
CA VAL A 321 -11.96 9.64 6.64
C VAL A 321 -12.64 8.31 6.28
N PRO A 322 -12.87 8.01 4.99
CA PRO A 322 -13.35 6.70 4.58
C PRO A 322 -12.42 5.60 5.10
N THR A 323 -13.01 4.61 5.77
CA THR A 323 -12.29 3.60 6.54
C THR A 323 -12.88 2.23 6.30
N ILE A 324 -12.03 1.24 6.01
CA ILE A 324 -12.39 -0.18 5.96
C ILE A 324 -11.73 -0.93 7.13
N PHE A 325 -12.45 -1.90 7.71
CA PHE A 325 -11.96 -2.76 8.78
C PHE A 325 -11.80 -4.19 8.26
N LEU A 326 -10.61 -4.75 8.39
CA LEU A 326 -10.25 -6.07 7.88
C LEU A 326 -9.73 -6.93 9.01
N GLN A 327 -10.15 -8.20 9.05
CA GLN A 327 -9.54 -9.19 9.93
C GLN A 327 -8.27 -9.72 9.28
N GLY A 328 -7.13 -9.62 9.96
CA GLY A 328 -5.87 -10.16 9.47
C GLY A 328 -4.82 -10.29 10.56
N ASP A 329 -3.88 -11.22 10.37
CA ASP A 329 -2.81 -11.45 11.33
C ASP A 329 -1.66 -10.46 11.09
N ILE A 330 -1.39 -9.62 12.08
CA ILE A 330 -0.35 -8.60 12.01
C ILE A 330 1.01 -9.26 12.20
N CYS A 331 2.05 -8.73 11.56
CA CYS A 331 3.41 -9.29 11.50
C CYS A 331 4.06 -9.74 12.83
N ARG A 332 3.58 -9.29 14.00
CA ARG A 332 3.97 -9.80 15.32
C ARG A 332 2.73 -10.20 16.09
N GLU A 333 2.78 -11.35 16.76
CA GLU A 333 1.66 -11.91 17.52
C GLU A 333 1.09 -10.94 18.55
N GLU A 334 1.93 -10.11 19.19
CA GLU A 334 1.49 -9.20 20.26
C GLU A 334 0.79 -7.94 19.74
N LEU A 335 0.85 -7.68 18.43
CA LEU A 335 0.16 -6.55 17.78
C LEU A 335 -1.27 -6.96 17.42
N LEU A 336 -2.22 -6.13 17.82
CA LEU A 336 -3.66 -6.41 17.76
C LEU A 336 -4.39 -5.50 16.76
N VAL A 337 -3.81 -4.33 16.44
CA VAL A 337 -4.33 -3.37 15.47
C VAL A 337 -3.17 -2.77 14.67
N GLU A 338 -3.35 -2.68 13.36
CA GLU A 338 -2.44 -1.98 12.43
C GLU A 338 -3.25 -1.06 11.51
N ILE A 339 -2.73 0.12 11.21
CA ILE A 339 -3.36 1.10 10.31
C ILE A 339 -2.45 1.36 9.12
N GLU A 340 -2.98 1.13 7.93
CA GLU A 340 -2.47 1.68 6.67
C GLU A 340 -3.28 2.92 6.29
N ALA A 341 -2.62 3.92 5.69
CA ALA A 341 -3.26 5.16 5.30
C ALA A 341 -2.76 5.70 3.96
N PHE A 342 -3.63 6.46 3.30
CA PHE A 342 -3.31 7.20 2.09
C PHE A 342 -3.71 8.66 2.27
N TYR A 343 -2.88 9.57 1.75
CA TYR A 343 -3.19 10.99 1.65
C TYR A 343 -2.86 11.50 0.25
N ARG A 344 -3.72 12.35 -0.28
CA ARG A 344 -3.42 13.14 -1.48
C ARG A 344 -3.73 14.61 -1.29
N GLU A 345 -2.95 15.45 -1.96
CA GLU A 345 -3.11 16.90 -1.97
C GLU A 345 -2.93 17.44 -3.40
N GLN A 346 -3.80 18.37 -3.80
CA GLN A 346 -3.64 19.13 -5.05
C GLN A 346 -2.54 20.19 -4.90
N ILE A 347 -1.60 20.22 -5.83
CA ILE A 347 -0.58 21.27 -5.94
C ILE A 347 -1.24 22.50 -6.58
N LYS A 348 -1.35 23.59 -5.81
CA LYS A 348 -1.85 24.86 -6.35
C LYS A 348 -0.81 25.47 -7.29
N ILE A 349 -1.17 25.68 -8.55
CA ILE A 349 -0.29 26.18 -9.64
C ILE A 349 0.37 27.54 -9.29
N SER A 350 -0.18 28.33 -8.37
CA SER A 350 0.43 29.58 -7.90
C SER A 350 1.75 29.42 -7.14
N GLU A 351 2.19 28.19 -6.84
CA GLU A 351 3.38 27.89 -6.04
C GLU A 351 4.55 27.34 -6.87
N LEU A 352 4.40 27.23 -8.20
CA LEU A 352 5.43 26.71 -9.13
C LEU A 352 6.37 27.77 -9.70
N THR A 353 6.49 28.94 -9.05
CA THR A 353 7.47 29.97 -9.43
C THR A 353 8.54 30.10 -8.36
N TYR A 354 9.63 29.34 -8.50
CA TYR A 354 10.95 29.70 -7.98
C TYR A 354 12.03 29.22 -8.93
#